data_AF-A0A7V2EY72-F1
#
_entry.id   AF-A0A7V2EY72-F1
#
_cell.length_a   1.000
_cell.length_b   1.000
_cell.length_c   1.000
_cell.angle_alpha   90.00
_cell.angle_beta   90.00
_cell.angle_gamma   90.00
#
_symmetry.space_group_name_H-M   'P 1'
#
loop_
_entity.id
_entity.type
_entity.pdbx_description
1 polymer ?
#
loop_
_entity_poly.entity_id
_entity_poly.type
_entity_poly.pdbx_seq_one_letter_code
_entity_poly.pdbx_strand_id
1 'polypeptide(L)'
;MPLSDPASRRPIHTRKIHCHGYKRDDGLWDIEGQIIDTKTYDFDNKDRGTVHAGDPVHHMILRLTVDDALKVHDIEAVTEKSPYSICGAITSSLKGLIGASIKPGWRRD
;
A
#
# COMPACT_ATOMS: atom_id res chain seq x y z
N MET A 1 -20.08 -15.06 -3.44
CA MET A 1 -19.43 -14.86 -2.14
C MET A 1 -20.22 -15.61 -1.09
N PRO A 2 -19.59 -16.37 -0.18
CA PRO A 2 -20.30 -17.14 0.84
C PRO A 2 -20.66 -16.24 2.05
N LEU A 3 -21.41 -15.16 1.81
CA LEU A 3 -21.85 -14.22 2.85
C LEU A 3 -23.38 -14.06 2.76
N SER A 4 -24.00 -13.65 3.86
CA SER A 4 -25.43 -13.31 3.90
C SER A 4 -25.77 -12.13 2.99
N ASP A 5 -27.06 -12.00 2.66
CA ASP A 5 -27.53 -10.88 1.85
C ASP A 5 -27.24 -9.54 2.53
N PRO A 6 -26.76 -8.55 1.77
CA PRO A 6 -26.45 -7.25 2.32
C PRO A 6 -27.67 -6.34 2.43
N ALA A 7 -27.59 -5.36 3.33
CA ALA A 7 -28.46 -4.18 3.27
C ALA A 7 -28.23 -3.39 1.96
N SER A 8 -29.25 -2.62 1.56
CA SER A 8 -29.16 -1.71 0.40
C SER A 8 -28.02 -0.71 0.54
N ARG A 9 -27.23 -0.55 -0.52
CA ARG A 9 -26.00 0.26 -0.54
C ARG A 9 -25.60 0.62 -1.96
N ARG A 10 -24.71 1.61 -2.08
CA ARG A 10 -24.04 2.00 -3.34
C ARG A 10 -22.52 1.91 -3.19
N PRO A 11 -21.77 1.55 -4.24
CA PRO A 11 -20.31 1.58 -4.19
C PRO A 11 -19.83 3.02 -4.13
N ILE A 12 -18.95 3.32 -3.17
CA ILE A 12 -18.39 4.67 -2.96
C ILE A 12 -16.87 4.69 -3.22
N HIS A 13 -16.19 3.60 -2.88
CA HIS A 13 -14.74 3.48 -2.87
C HIS A 13 -14.35 2.02 -3.09
N THR A 14 -13.22 1.80 -3.75
CA THR A 14 -12.62 0.47 -3.92
C THR A 14 -11.14 0.56 -3.62
N ARG A 15 -10.67 -0.29 -2.71
CA ARG A 15 -9.26 -0.51 -2.43
C ARG A 15 -8.88 -1.91 -2.92
N LYS A 16 -7.90 -1.99 -3.81
CA LYS A 16 -7.29 -3.25 -4.23
C LYS A 16 -5.89 -3.31 -3.64
N ILE A 17 -5.58 -4.40 -2.94
CA ILE A 17 -4.24 -4.68 -2.43
C ILE A 17 -3.84 -6.04 -3.00
N HIS A 18 -2.73 -6.08 -3.72
CA HIS A 18 -2.14 -7.31 -4.21
C HIS A 18 -0.72 -7.42 -3.67
N CYS A 19 -0.37 -8.60 -3.16
CA CYS A 19 0.96 -8.90 -2.69
C CYS A 19 1.45 -10.19 -3.35
N HIS A 20 2.68 -10.17 -3.86
CA HIS A 20 3.37 -11.33 -4.37
C HIS A 20 4.58 -11.63 -3.50
N GLY A 21 4.68 -12.86 -3.01
CA GLY A 21 5.82 -13.33 -2.23
C GLY A 21 6.76 -14.16 -3.09
N TYR A 22 8.05 -13.84 -3.05
CA TYR A 22 9.10 -14.52 -3.79
C TYR A 22 10.18 -14.97 -2.81
N LYS A 23 10.56 -16.25 -2.88
CA LYS A 23 11.77 -16.72 -2.22
C LYS A 23 12.96 -16.44 -3.13
N ARG A 24 13.98 -15.78 -2.59
CA ARG A 24 15.22 -15.45 -3.30
C ARG A 24 16.23 -16.60 -3.18
N ASP A 25 17.16 -16.65 -4.13
CA ASP A 25 18.23 -17.65 -4.15
C ASP A 25 19.24 -17.47 -3.00
N ASP A 26 19.32 -16.26 -2.42
CA ASP A 26 20.14 -15.95 -1.25
C ASP A 26 19.46 -16.32 0.09
N GLY A 27 18.27 -16.93 0.04
CA GLY A 27 17.52 -17.35 1.22
C GLY A 27 16.64 -16.28 1.85
N LEU A 28 16.63 -15.04 1.32
CA LEU A 28 15.69 -14.00 1.73
C LEU A 28 14.35 -14.13 1.00
N TRP A 29 13.40 -13.28 1.38
CA TRP A 29 12.08 -13.18 0.78
C TRP A 29 11.82 -11.77 0.30
N ASP A 30 11.32 -11.61 -0.91
CA ASP A 30 10.75 -10.34 -1.38
C ASP A 30 9.23 -10.42 -1.34
N ILE A 31 8.61 -9.38 -0.80
CA ILE A 31 7.17 -9.15 -0.83
C ILE A 31 6.93 -7.90 -1.65
N GLU A 32 6.40 -8.09 -2.85
CA GLU A 32 5.99 -6.98 -3.71
C GLU A 32 4.52 -6.67 -3.48
N GLY A 33 4.24 -5.48 -2.93
CA GLY A 33 2.90 -5.01 -2.61
C GLY A 33 2.48 -3.87 -3.54
N GLN A 34 1.23 -3.90 -3.99
CA GLN A 34 0.58 -2.79 -4.68
C GLN A 34 -0.75 -2.48 -4.03
N ILE A 35 -1.01 -1.19 -3.78
CA ILE A 35 -2.29 -0.67 -3.34
C ILE A 35 -2.82 0.32 -4.38
N ILE A 36 -4.07 0.13 -4.79
CA ILE A 36 -4.81 1.06 -5.66
C ILE A 36 -6.17 1.36 -5.03
N ASP A 37 -6.41 2.64 -4.81
CA ASP A 37 -7.68 3.16 -4.31
C ASP A 37 -8.38 3.96 -5.40
N THR A 38 -9.65 3.68 -5.67
CA THR A 38 -10.50 4.47 -6.57
C THR A 38 -11.82 4.84 -5.90
N LYS A 39 -12.50 5.86 -6.42
CA LYS A 39 -13.84 6.28 -6.00
C LYS A 39 -14.78 6.29 -7.20
N THR A 40 -16.08 6.16 -6.93
CA THR A 40 -17.13 6.14 -7.98
C THR A 40 -17.70 7.53 -8.28
N TYR A 41 -17.11 8.58 -7.71
CA TYR A 41 -17.56 9.96 -7.82
C TYR A 41 -16.35 10.90 -7.85
N ASP A 42 -16.53 12.00 -8.57
CA ASP A 42 -15.55 13.09 -8.63
C ASP A 42 -15.50 13.83 -7.30
N PHE A 43 -14.32 14.27 -6.90
CA PHE A 43 -14.16 15.09 -5.70
C PHE A 43 -12.98 16.05 -5.84
N ASP A 44 -13.11 17.21 -5.21
CA ASP A 44 -12.03 18.19 -5.18
C ASP A 44 -10.99 17.81 -4.14
N ASN A 45 -9.73 17.87 -4.56
CA ASN A 45 -8.58 17.65 -3.73
C ASN A 45 -7.69 18.91 -3.76
N LYS A 46 -7.27 19.38 -2.58
CA LYS A 46 -6.49 20.62 -2.44
C LYS A 46 -5.15 20.59 -3.19
N ASP A 47 -4.54 19.42 -3.31
CA ASP A 47 -3.20 19.24 -3.86
C ASP A 47 -3.24 18.79 -5.34
N ARG A 48 -4.36 18.22 -5.80
CA ARG A 48 -4.51 17.66 -7.15
C ARG A 48 -5.55 18.34 -8.03
N GLY A 49 -6.32 19.29 -7.48
CA GLY A 49 -7.56 19.74 -8.12
C GLY A 49 -8.61 18.64 -8.09
N THR A 50 -9.48 18.58 -9.09
CA THR A 50 -10.53 17.56 -9.16
C THR A 50 -9.92 16.18 -9.48
N VAL A 51 -10.24 15.19 -8.66
CA VAL A 51 -9.95 13.77 -8.93
C VAL A 51 -11.22 13.14 -9.47
N HIS A 52 -11.16 12.62 -10.70
CA HIS A 52 -12.33 12.07 -11.37
C HIS A 52 -12.68 10.67 -10.86
N ALA A 53 -13.95 10.30 -11.00
CA ALA A 53 -14.42 8.95 -10.73
C ALA A 53 -13.60 7.92 -11.52
N GLY A 54 -13.15 6.87 -10.83
CA GLY A 54 -12.30 5.83 -11.40
C GLY A 54 -10.80 6.13 -11.33
N ASP A 55 -10.38 7.39 -11.21
CA ASP A 55 -8.96 7.72 -11.09
C ASP A 55 -8.37 7.20 -9.77
N PRO A 56 -7.11 6.72 -9.77
CA PRO A 56 -6.44 6.35 -8.55
C PRO A 56 -6.28 7.56 -7.61
N VAL A 57 -6.89 7.43 -6.44
CA VAL A 57 -6.65 8.29 -5.28
C VAL A 57 -5.28 7.95 -4.70
N HIS A 58 -5.01 6.66 -4.49
CA HIS A 58 -3.71 6.12 -4.15
C HIS A 58 -3.30 5.09 -5.19
N HIS A 59 -2.05 5.12 -5.61
CA HIS A 59 -1.38 4.08 -6.35
C HIS A 59 0.04 3.99 -5.81
N MET A 60 0.28 3.04 -4.92
CA MET A 60 1.58 2.84 -4.28
C MET A 60 2.06 1.42 -4.54
N ILE A 61 3.36 1.29 -4.76
CA ILE A 61 4.05 0.05 -5.04
C ILE A 61 5.21 -0.03 -4.06
N LEU A 62 5.46 -1.21 -3.50
CA LEU A 62 6.62 -1.45 -2.65
C LEU A 62 7.20 -2.83 -2.90
N ARG A 63 8.50 -2.97 -2.64
CA ARG A 63 9.17 -4.25 -2.45
C ARG A 63 9.79 -4.24 -1.07
N LEU A 64 9.47 -5.24 -0.27
CA LEU A 64 10.02 -5.44 1.06
C LEU A 64 10.83 -6.73 1.08
N THR A 65 12.11 -6.64 1.48
CA THR A 65 12.98 -7.81 1.65
C THR A 65 13.06 -8.20 3.11
N VAL A 66 12.76 -9.46 3.44
CA VAL A 66 12.82 -10.00 4.81
C VAL A 66 13.53 -11.36 4.87
N ASP A 67 13.99 -11.74 6.06
CA ASP A 67 14.42 -13.12 6.36
C ASP A 67 13.29 -13.96 6.97
N ASP A 68 13.58 -15.23 7.27
CA ASP A 68 12.64 -16.17 7.91
C ASP A 68 12.18 -15.72 9.31
N ALA A 69 12.92 -14.81 9.96
CA ALA A 69 12.55 -14.19 11.23
C ALA A 69 11.74 -12.89 11.04
N LEU A 70 11.33 -12.59 9.81
CA LEU A 70 10.64 -11.36 9.39
C LEU A 70 11.40 -10.08 9.75
N LYS A 71 12.73 -10.15 9.83
CA LYS A 71 13.57 -8.96 9.93
C LYS A 71 13.67 -8.30 8.56
N VAL A 72 13.46 -6.99 8.51
CA VAL A 72 13.57 -6.19 7.29
C VAL A 72 15.04 -5.98 6.95
N HIS A 73 15.44 -6.42 5.76
CA HIS A 73 16.79 -6.23 5.22
C HIS A 73 16.84 -5.08 4.22
N ASP A 74 15.77 -4.90 3.44
CA ASP A 74 15.64 -3.76 2.53
C ASP A 74 14.17 -3.43 2.25
N ILE A 75 13.95 -2.23 1.73
CA ILE A 75 12.64 -1.75 1.29
C ILE A 75 12.77 -0.72 0.19
N GLU A 76 12.01 -0.88 -0.88
CA GLU A 76 11.82 0.11 -1.93
C GLU A 76 10.33 0.45 -2.04
N ALA A 77 10.02 1.72 -2.31
CA ALA A 77 8.64 2.14 -2.48
C ALA A 77 8.51 3.29 -3.47
N VAL A 78 7.46 3.26 -4.27
CA VAL A 78 7.10 4.31 -5.22
C VAL A 78 5.64 4.65 -5.05
N THR A 79 5.33 5.94 -5.09
CA THR A 79 3.95 6.44 -5.11
C THR A 79 3.68 7.08 -6.46
N GLU A 80 3.00 6.36 -7.34
CA GLU A 80 2.63 6.81 -8.70
C GLU A 80 1.52 7.86 -8.65
N LYS A 81 0.56 7.66 -7.75
CA LYS A 81 -0.55 8.58 -7.49
C LYS A 81 -0.76 8.69 -5.99
N SER A 82 -0.82 9.90 -5.49
CA SER A 82 -1.19 10.19 -4.10
C SER A 82 -2.25 11.28 -4.06
N PRO A 83 -3.06 11.37 -2.99
CA PRO A 83 -3.97 12.48 -2.82
C PRO A 83 -3.27 13.73 -2.26
N TYR A 84 -2.05 13.62 -1.74
CA TYR A 84 -1.34 14.75 -1.13
C TYR A 84 0.11 14.83 -1.61
N SER A 85 0.58 16.05 -1.80
CA SER A 85 1.95 16.39 -2.22
C SER A 85 3.01 15.81 -1.29
N ILE A 86 2.73 15.72 0.02
CA ILE A 86 3.64 15.16 1.03
C ILE A 86 3.88 13.65 0.87
N CYS A 87 2.99 12.93 0.18
CA CYS A 87 3.08 11.47 0.09
C CYS A 87 4.32 10.97 -0.69
N GLY A 88 4.92 11.80 -1.56
CA GLY A 88 6.19 11.45 -2.21
C GLY A 88 7.35 11.29 -1.22
N ALA A 89 7.30 11.94 -0.05
CA ALA A 89 8.34 11.88 0.97
C ALA A 89 8.34 10.57 1.78
N ILE A 90 7.30 9.74 1.69
CA ILE A 90 7.20 8.50 2.48
C ILE A 90 8.26 7.46 2.09
N THR A 91 8.69 7.45 0.82
CA THR A 91 9.69 6.47 0.34
C THR A 91 10.98 6.52 1.16
N SER A 92 11.47 7.71 1.52
CA SER A 92 12.68 7.84 2.34
C SER A 92 12.45 7.47 3.80
N SER A 93 11.28 7.79 4.36
CA SER A 93 10.92 7.40 5.73
C SER A 93 10.87 5.89 5.92
N LEU A 94 10.44 5.15 4.89
CA LEU A 94 10.35 3.69 4.94
C LEU A 94 11.70 3.00 5.12
N LYS A 95 12.80 3.61 4.66
CA LYS A 95 14.15 3.07 4.90
C LYS A 95 14.49 2.97 6.40
N GLY A 96 13.82 3.73 7.27
CA GLY A 96 13.94 3.60 8.72
C GLY A 96 13.46 2.25 9.28
N LEU A 97 12.74 1.44 8.49
CA LEU A 97 12.32 0.10 8.87
C LEU A 97 13.43 -0.95 8.72
N ILE A 98 14.51 -0.64 8.00
CA ILE A 98 15.63 -1.58 7.83
C ILE A 98 16.21 -1.94 9.19
N GLY A 99 16.33 -3.24 9.46
CA GLY A 99 16.79 -3.80 10.72
C GLY A 99 15.69 -4.08 11.73
N ALA A 100 14.48 -3.54 11.55
CA ALA A 100 13.35 -3.81 12.42
C ALA A 100 12.66 -5.14 12.03
N SER A 101 11.97 -5.79 12.98
CA SER A 101 11.33 -7.11 12.78
C SER A 101 9.81 -7.06 12.89
N ILE A 102 9.11 -7.57 11.88
CA ILE A 102 7.65 -7.64 11.85
C ILE A 102 7.16 -8.70 12.85
N LYS A 103 6.78 -8.25 14.04
CA LYS A 103 6.37 -9.11 15.17
C LYS A 103 5.12 -8.55 15.86
N PRO A 104 4.47 -9.31 16.77
CA PRO A 104 3.34 -8.77 17.53
C PRO A 104 3.71 -7.44 18.20
N GLY A 105 2.84 -6.43 18.05
CA GLY A 105 3.10 -5.08 18.54
C GLY A 105 3.78 -4.13 17.54
N TRP A 106 4.11 -4.58 16.33
CA TRP A 106 4.75 -3.76 15.27
C TRP A 106 4.10 -2.39 14.99
N ARG A 107 2.78 -2.25 15.22
CA ARG A 107 2.03 -1.01 14.94
C ARG A 107 1.91 -0.06 16.14
N ARG A 108 2.66 -0.26 17.23
CA ARG A 108 2.41 0.43 18.52
C ARG A 108 3.15 1.74 18.73
N ASP A 109 4.10 2.08 17.87
CA ASP A 109 4.89 3.32 17.97
C ASP A 109 4.76 4.14 16.67
#